data_AF-C6CAP4-F1
#
_entry.id   AF-C6CAP4-F1
#
_cell.length_a   1.000
_cell.length_b   1.000
_cell.length_c   1.000
_cell.angle_alpha   90.00
_cell.angle_beta   90.00
_cell.angle_gamma   90.00
#
_symmetry.space_group_name_H-M   'P 1'
#
loop_
_entity.id
_entity.type
_entity.pdbx_description
1 polymer ?
#
loop_
_entity_poly.entity_id
_entity_poly.type
_entity_poly.pdbx_seq_one_letter_code
_entity_poly.pdbx_strand_id
1 'polypeptide(L)'
;MTKSALQGMVLFGALISGSMHGVLAAETISAAETAEFPTITLNDHTRISGIVSSRDIRFPATISVIDSRGLRRDVKTDDSGRFSADASQMSAPLRLSAIEYGGENCLDSNRLRAVCLGALLPAPHSGKENTANINPLTDRMLSDVAAALGYLGPQQFLNATEIPGISRSAWNTAHQAFHAGFDTALKQVGIRQTAQFAPLTYAASQHAVVWKILTVINHARNYHNNTGQAGHTVLTDIAFRPIVGLNAQGDYEPLDYASASQQLTALKQSDIRIFIVGDSTAATYEKARYPRMGWGQVFAQQFRTNGNVYVVNGARSGRSSRDFYYEGWFRQMEPFMRPGDYMFIHMGHNDQNCNSNKAERGAADVANLCTYPNNAAGQQQYPAGKPDMSFQQSLERYIRYAREHQMHPVLLTPTARVKNAEGKTGTPVVHSHYTRQNQSNGYAFVGDYTQTIHDTASANKVPLLDVETATIALANQDNGSRWQQYWLAVDPDIYPYYRNQQGSISQPDTTHFQQKGALAVAAIVADAIRNTPELKPLATKLATKN
;
A
#
# COMPACT_ATOMS: atom_id res chain seq x y z
N MET A 1 -64.82 -32.91 -29.18
CA MET A 1 -65.24 -32.47 -30.53
C MET A 1 -64.03 -31.81 -31.18
N THR A 2 -63.28 -32.58 -31.98
CA THR A 2 -63.05 -32.36 -33.45
C THR A 2 -62.06 -31.21 -33.72
N LYS A 3 -60.76 -31.47 -33.94
CA LYS A 3 -60.05 -31.97 -35.15
C LYS A 3 -60.27 -31.15 -36.43
N SER A 4 -59.18 -30.57 -36.94
CA SER A 4 -58.70 -30.62 -38.34
C SER A 4 -57.20 -30.23 -38.32
N ALA A 5 -56.27 -30.64 -39.19
CA ALA A 5 -56.05 -31.78 -40.08
C ALA A 5 -54.54 -31.71 -40.43
N LEU A 6 -53.70 -32.71 -40.11
CA LEU A 6 -53.12 -33.72 -41.03
C LEU A 6 -52.63 -33.22 -42.41
N GLN A 7 -51.30 -33.20 -42.62
CA GLN A 7 -50.50 -34.08 -43.49
C GLN A 7 -49.08 -33.47 -43.65
N GLY A 8 -48.01 -34.15 -43.24
CA GLY A 8 -47.30 -35.10 -44.10
C GLY A 8 -46.00 -35.60 -43.45
N MET A 9 -45.85 -36.93 -43.42
CA MET A 9 -44.62 -37.67 -43.13
C MET A 9 -43.53 -37.35 -44.16
N VAL A 10 -42.26 -37.29 -43.75
CA VAL A 10 -41.17 -38.20 -44.17
C VAL A 10 -40.00 -38.03 -43.20
N LEU A 11 -39.41 -39.16 -42.83
CA LEU A 11 -38.32 -39.37 -41.87
C LEU A 11 -36.97 -39.48 -42.60
N PHE A 12 -35.89 -39.14 -41.87
CA PHE A 12 -34.47 -39.45 -42.07
C PHE A 12 -33.60 -38.63 -43.04
N GLY A 13 -32.54 -38.06 -42.48
CA GLY A 13 -31.36 -37.56 -43.20
C GLY A 13 -30.47 -36.69 -42.30
N ALA A 14 -29.51 -37.33 -41.61
CA ALA A 14 -28.46 -36.63 -40.87
C ALA A 14 -27.58 -35.82 -41.82
N LEU A 15 -27.36 -34.53 -41.53
CA LEU A 15 -26.30 -33.73 -42.13
C LEU A 15 -25.78 -32.70 -41.10
N ILE A 16 -24.48 -32.83 -40.83
CA ILE A 16 -23.66 -31.96 -39.99
C ILE A 16 -23.36 -30.68 -40.78
N SER A 17 -23.76 -29.52 -40.26
CA SER A 17 -23.14 -28.19 -40.49
C SER A 17 -23.78 -27.26 -39.44
N GLY A 18 -23.05 -26.56 -38.59
CA GLY A 18 -22.06 -25.52 -38.87
C GLY A 18 -22.57 -24.24 -38.18
N SER A 19 -21.95 -23.84 -37.07
CA SER A 19 -22.09 -22.46 -36.57
C SER A 19 -20.78 -22.02 -35.91
N MET A 20 -20.38 -20.83 -36.31
CA MET A 20 -19.02 -20.30 -36.29
C MET A 20 -18.53 -19.99 -34.87
N HIS A 21 -17.35 -20.51 -34.53
CA HIS A 21 -16.50 -20.00 -33.47
C HIS A 21 -15.60 -18.90 -34.05
N GLY A 22 -15.80 -17.66 -33.62
CA GLY A 22 -14.79 -16.61 -33.74
C GLY A 22 -13.73 -16.80 -32.67
N VAL A 23 -12.71 -17.61 -32.94
CA VAL A 23 -11.51 -17.68 -32.13
C VAL A 23 -10.65 -16.47 -32.50
N LEU A 24 -10.46 -15.55 -31.55
CA LEU A 24 -9.44 -14.52 -31.60
C LEU A 24 -8.08 -15.20 -31.78
N ALA A 25 -7.37 -14.83 -32.84
CA ALA A 25 -6.03 -15.31 -33.12
C ALA A 25 -5.11 -15.01 -31.94
N ALA A 26 -4.53 -16.07 -31.35
CA ALA A 26 -3.38 -15.94 -30.49
C ALA A 26 -2.22 -15.45 -31.37
N GLU A 27 -1.77 -14.22 -31.15
CA GLU A 27 -0.53 -13.72 -31.76
C GLU A 27 0.61 -14.66 -31.36
N THR A 28 1.27 -15.24 -32.37
CA THR A 28 2.46 -16.05 -32.20
C THR A 28 3.60 -15.15 -31.71
N ILE A 29 3.89 -15.21 -30.42
CA ILE A 29 5.07 -14.59 -29.78
C ILE A 29 6.33 -15.13 -30.48
N SER A 30 7.20 -14.24 -30.94
CA SER A 30 8.43 -14.61 -31.66
C SER A 30 9.43 -15.33 -30.74
N ALA A 31 10.21 -16.29 -31.27
CA ALA A 31 11.29 -16.95 -30.52
C ALA A 31 12.36 -15.97 -29.96
N ALA A 32 12.42 -14.74 -30.49
CA ALA A 32 13.28 -13.67 -29.96
C ALA A 32 12.71 -12.98 -28.71
N GLU A 33 11.38 -13.02 -28.51
CA GLU A 33 10.70 -12.44 -27.34
C GLU A 33 10.73 -13.36 -26.12
N THR A 34 10.91 -14.67 -26.32
CA THR A 34 11.07 -15.67 -25.26
C THR A 34 12.52 -15.85 -24.80
N ALA A 35 13.50 -15.27 -25.51
CA ALA A 35 14.91 -15.41 -25.18
C ALA A 35 15.31 -14.68 -23.89
N GLU A 36 16.25 -15.25 -23.14
CA GLU A 36 16.84 -14.60 -21.96
C GLU A 36 17.89 -13.55 -22.36
N PHE A 37 18.20 -12.63 -21.45
CA PHE A 37 19.38 -11.78 -21.59
C PHE A 37 20.65 -12.62 -21.46
N PRO A 38 21.68 -12.38 -22.29
CA PRO A 38 22.88 -13.19 -22.27
C PRO A 38 23.68 -12.95 -20.99
N THR A 39 24.14 -14.04 -20.38
CA THR A 39 25.13 -13.96 -19.30
C THR A 39 26.51 -13.76 -19.92
N ILE A 40 27.09 -12.58 -19.74
CA ILE A 40 28.42 -12.23 -20.25
C ILE A 40 29.31 -11.74 -19.12
N THR A 41 30.59 -12.13 -19.14
CA THR A 41 31.61 -11.48 -18.32
C THR A 41 31.98 -10.15 -18.98
N LEU A 42 31.98 -9.08 -18.20
CA LEU A 42 32.25 -7.72 -18.70
C LEU A 42 33.74 -7.47 -18.81
N ASN A 43 34.16 -6.83 -19.90
CA ASN A 43 35.55 -6.53 -20.18
C ASN A 43 36.09 -5.45 -19.22
N ASP A 44 37.41 -5.29 -19.21
CA ASP A 44 38.07 -4.18 -18.54
C ASP A 44 37.53 -2.83 -19.04
N HIS A 45 37.53 -1.83 -18.17
CA HIS A 45 36.97 -0.49 -18.40
C HIS A 45 35.43 -0.45 -18.54
N THR A 46 34.71 -1.48 -18.08
CA THR A 46 33.26 -1.41 -17.96
C THR A 46 32.90 -0.63 -16.71
N ARG A 47 32.19 0.49 -16.88
CA ARG A 47 31.81 1.40 -15.80
C ARG A 47 30.31 1.58 -15.76
N ILE A 48 29.76 1.72 -14.57
CA ILE A 48 28.36 2.07 -14.33
C ILE A 48 28.32 3.44 -13.66
N SER A 49 27.55 4.38 -14.20
CA SER A 49 27.28 5.67 -13.57
C SER A 49 25.80 6.01 -13.61
N GLY A 50 25.35 6.83 -12.69
CA GLY A 50 23.95 7.22 -12.64
C GLY A 50 23.67 8.18 -11.50
N ILE A 51 22.38 8.46 -11.34
CA ILE A 51 21.86 9.21 -10.21
C ILE A 51 20.85 8.36 -9.45
N VAL A 52 20.89 8.44 -8.13
CA VAL A 52 19.82 7.99 -7.26
C VAL A 52 18.87 9.16 -7.05
N SER A 53 17.58 8.96 -7.30
CA SER A 53 16.59 10.03 -7.17
C SER A 53 15.33 9.51 -6.49
N SER A 54 15.05 10.01 -5.30
CA SER A 54 13.80 9.82 -4.56
C SER A 54 13.60 11.00 -3.62
N ARG A 55 12.35 11.37 -3.37
CA ARG A 55 12.02 12.51 -2.50
C ARG A 55 12.56 12.33 -1.08
N ASP A 56 12.47 11.11 -0.56
CA ASP A 56 12.66 10.84 0.86
C ASP A 56 14.03 10.22 1.18
N ILE A 57 14.87 9.94 0.17
CA ILE A 57 16.17 9.29 0.38
C ILE A 57 17.19 10.27 0.98
N ARG A 58 17.97 9.80 1.96
CA ARG A 58 19.08 10.56 2.56
C ARG A 58 20.41 10.15 1.92
N PHE A 59 21.22 11.16 1.60
CA PHE A 59 22.56 11.00 1.02
C PHE A 59 23.66 11.27 2.06
N PRO A 60 24.88 10.73 1.87
CA PRO A 60 25.31 9.84 0.79
C PRO A 60 24.74 8.41 0.94
N ALA A 61 24.11 7.90 -0.12
CA ALA A 61 23.53 6.57 -0.15
C ALA A 61 24.59 5.50 -0.48
N THR A 62 24.42 4.29 0.05
CA THR A 62 25.22 3.12 -0.35
C THR A 62 24.62 2.51 -1.60
N ILE A 63 25.44 2.34 -2.64
CA ILE A 63 25.08 1.63 -3.86
C ILE A 63 25.82 0.31 -3.93
N SER A 64 25.09 -0.77 -4.14
CA SER A 64 25.64 -2.09 -4.39
C SER A 64 25.34 -2.51 -5.81
N VAL A 65 26.38 -2.63 -6.63
CA VAL A 65 26.31 -3.30 -7.93
C VAL A 65 26.55 -4.77 -7.69
N ILE A 66 25.61 -5.62 -8.05
CA ILE A 66 25.62 -7.06 -7.79
C ILE A 66 25.43 -7.79 -9.10
N ASP A 67 26.37 -8.63 -9.46
CA ASP A 67 26.34 -9.38 -10.71
C ASP A 67 25.39 -10.60 -10.63
N SER A 68 25.25 -11.34 -11.74
CA SER A 68 24.37 -12.51 -11.82
C SER A 68 24.83 -13.69 -10.95
N ARG A 69 26.08 -13.70 -10.50
CA ARG A 69 26.72 -14.73 -9.67
C ARG A 69 27.00 -14.27 -8.23
N GLY A 70 26.53 -13.08 -7.87
CA GLY A 70 26.64 -12.54 -6.51
C GLY A 70 27.90 -11.75 -6.21
N LEU A 71 28.78 -11.52 -7.19
CA LEU A 71 29.90 -10.61 -7.01
C LEU A 71 29.34 -9.20 -6.77
N ARG A 72 29.73 -8.61 -5.64
CA ARG A 72 29.21 -7.32 -5.18
C ARG A 72 30.31 -6.28 -5.13
N ARG A 73 29.99 -5.06 -5.57
CA ARG A 73 30.83 -3.88 -5.46
C ARG A 73 30.03 -2.71 -4.92
N ASP A 74 30.52 -2.17 -3.81
CA ASP A 74 29.85 -1.08 -3.11
C ASP A 74 30.55 0.25 -3.37
N VAL A 75 29.74 1.28 -3.65
CA VAL A 75 30.18 2.68 -3.75
C VAL A 75 29.23 3.57 -2.97
N LYS A 76 29.63 4.82 -2.74
CA LYS A 76 28.76 5.85 -2.16
C LYS A 76 28.34 6.83 -3.24
N THR A 77 27.14 7.37 -3.11
CA THR A 77 26.76 8.56 -3.87
C THR A 77 27.48 9.79 -3.34
N ASP A 78 27.57 10.84 -4.14
CA ASP A 78 27.71 12.20 -3.62
C ASP A 78 26.39 12.69 -2.97
N ASP A 79 26.40 13.93 -2.45
CA ASP A 79 25.23 14.55 -1.81
C ASP A 79 24.09 14.87 -2.78
N SER A 80 24.38 14.86 -4.10
CA SER A 80 23.38 15.01 -5.16
C SER A 80 22.84 13.66 -5.66
N GLY A 81 23.27 12.55 -5.06
CA GLY A 81 22.86 11.20 -5.40
C GLY A 81 23.61 10.58 -6.58
N ARG A 82 24.65 11.22 -7.12
CA ARG A 82 25.41 10.68 -8.26
C ARG A 82 26.42 9.65 -7.80
N PHE A 83 26.63 8.61 -8.60
CA PHE A 83 27.63 7.58 -8.33
C PHE A 83 28.32 7.10 -9.61
N SER A 84 29.49 6.48 -9.42
CA SER A 84 30.19 5.72 -10.46
C SER A 84 30.84 4.49 -9.83
N ALA A 85 30.68 3.34 -10.46
CA ALA A 85 31.21 2.06 -10.01
C ALA A 85 31.94 1.34 -11.14
N ASP A 86 33.00 0.61 -10.79
CA ASP A 86 33.66 -0.31 -11.71
C ASP A 86 32.84 -1.60 -11.81
N ALA A 87 32.57 -2.06 -13.03
CA ALA A 87 31.89 -3.33 -13.29
C ALA A 87 32.71 -4.29 -14.17
N SER A 88 34.01 -4.04 -14.33
CA SER A 88 34.89 -4.95 -15.05
C SER A 88 34.95 -6.31 -14.38
N GLN A 89 34.97 -7.36 -15.19
CA GLN A 89 34.98 -8.77 -14.77
C GLN A 89 33.72 -9.24 -14.04
N MET A 90 32.69 -8.40 -13.89
CA MET A 90 31.38 -8.81 -13.36
C MET A 90 30.58 -9.56 -14.44
N SER A 91 29.70 -10.46 -14.02
CA SER A 91 28.79 -11.20 -14.89
C SER A 91 27.44 -10.49 -15.02
N ALA A 92 27.09 -10.01 -16.21
CA ALA A 92 25.75 -9.49 -16.47
C ALA A 92 24.69 -10.62 -16.42
N PRO A 93 23.39 -10.32 -16.20
CA PRO A 93 22.77 -9.04 -15.82
C PRO A 93 23.29 -8.45 -14.50
N LEU A 94 23.28 -7.11 -14.38
CA LEU A 94 23.67 -6.43 -13.15
C LEU A 94 22.45 -5.91 -12.38
N ARG A 95 22.39 -6.20 -11.09
CA ARG A 95 21.43 -5.65 -10.14
C ARG A 95 22.06 -4.47 -9.43
N LEU A 96 21.29 -3.41 -9.22
CA LEU A 96 21.73 -2.24 -8.46
C LEU A 96 20.80 -2.05 -7.27
N SER A 97 21.35 -2.01 -6.07
CA SER A 97 20.63 -1.68 -4.83
C SER A 97 21.11 -0.33 -4.33
N ALA A 98 20.20 0.55 -3.93
CA ALA A 98 20.51 1.79 -3.23
C ALA A 98 19.85 1.77 -1.84
N ILE A 99 20.65 2.05 -0.81
CA ILE A 99 20.20 2.17 0.58
C ILE A 99 20.62 3.55 1.07
N GLU A 100 19.68 4.29 1.65
CA GLU A 100 19.95 5.63 2.18
C GLU A 100 21.08 5.67 3.23
N TYR A 101 21.57 6.87 3.51
CA TYR A 101 22.50 7.12 4.60
C TYR A 101 21.93 6.66 5.96
N GLY A 102 22.72 5.88 6.69
CA GLY A 102 22.34 5.31 7.99
C GLY A 102 21.30 4.19 7.92
N GLY A 103 20.89 3.76 6.72
CA GLY A 103 19.96 2.65 6.53
C GLY A 103 20.66 1.29 6.58
N GLU A 104 20.09 0.36 7.35
CA GLU A 104 20.64 -1.01 7.49
C GLU A 104 19.63 -2.12 7.15
N ASN A 105 18.34 -1.79 7.10
CA ASN A 105 17.29 -2.77 6.89
C ASN A 105 16.37 -2.37 5.73
N CYS A 106 16.26 -3.26 4.74
CA CYS A 106 15.35 -3.09 3.61
C CYS A 106 14.30 -4.21 3.50
N LEU A 107 14.42 -5.24 4.34
CA LEU A 107 13.70 -6.51 4.18
C LEU A 107 12.68 -6.73 5.29
N ASP A 108 13.08 -6.61 6.55
CA ASP A 108 12.21 -7.02 7.66
C ASP A 108 11.25 -5.90 8.06
N SER A 109 9.98 -6.24 8.30
CA SER A 109 8.95 -5.26 8.69
C SER A 109 8.75 -5.16 10.21
N ASN A 110 9.54 -5.90 10.99
CA ASN A 110 9.53 -5.87 12.45
C ASN A 110 10.52 -4.85 13.06
N ARG A 111 11.22 -4.11 12.21
CA ARG A 111 12.13 -3.00 12.52
C ARG A 111 12.01 -1.96 11.41
N LEU A 112 12.41 -0.72 11.68
CA LEU A 112 12.29 0.36 10.71
C LEU A 112 13.03 0.03 9.41
N ARG A 113 12.32 0.12 8.29
CA ARG A 113 12.86 -0.01 6.94
C ARG A 113 13.44 1.32 6.49
N ALA A 114 14.65 1.24 5.98
CA ALA A 114 15.29 2.32 5.27
C ALA A 114 14.57 2.60 3.94
N VAL A 115 14.79 3.78 3.37
CA VAL A 115 14.46 4.02 1.97
C VAL A 115 15.45 3.23 1.12
N CYS A 116 14.92 2.19 0.47
CA CYS A 116 15.67 1.28 -0.37
C CYS A 116 15.07 1.24 -1.76
N LEU A 117 15.92 1.37 -2.77
CA LEU A 117 15.54 1.39 -4.18
C LEU A 117 16.37 0.37 -4.94
N GLY A 118 15.86 -0.07 -6.07
CA GLY A 118 16.54 -1.02 -6.93
C GLY A 118 16.47 -0.64 -8.40
N ALA A 119 17.37 -1.22 -9.17
CA ALA A 119 17.31 -1.22 -10.62
C ALA A 119 17.93 -2.52 -11.16
N LEU A 120 17.58 -2.88 -12.38
CA LEU A 120 18.19 -3.97 -13.12
C LEU A 120 18.75 -3.41 -14.42
N LEU A 121 20.03 -3.67 -14.68
CA LEU A 121 20.71 -3.41 -15.93
C LEU A 121 20.93 -4.74 -16.66
N PRO A 122 20.01 -5.13 -17.57
CA PRO A 122 19.99 -6.48 -18.11
C PRO A 122 21.10 -6.75 -19.13
N ALA A 123 21.49 -5.75 -19.92
CA ALA A 123 22.45 -5.88 -21.02
C ALA A 123 23.42 -4.68 -21.05
N PRO A 124 24.38 -4.60 -20.10
CA PRO A 124 25.42 -3.56 -20.12
C PRO A 124 26.32 -3.69 -21.36
N HIS A 125 26.75 -2.56 -21.89
CA HIS A 125 27.78 -2.48 -22.91
C HIS A 125 29.16 -2.76 -22.30
N SER A 126 29.70 -3.93 -22.60
CA SER A 126 31.03 -4.38 -22.16
C SER A 126 32.14 -3.44 -22.68
N GLY A 127 33.08 -3.07 -21.81
CA GLY A 127 34.21 -2.18 -22.09
C GLY A 127 33.84 -0.70 -22.26
N LYS A 128 32.65 -0.29 -21.80
CA LYS A 128 32.13 1.08 -21.94
C LYS A 128 31.53 1.60 -20.64
N GLU A 129 31.25 2.91 -20.64
CA GLU A 129 30.39 3.55 -19.66
C GLU A 129 28.91 3.19 -19.90
N ASN A 130 28.19 2.88 -18.83
CA ASN A 130 26.78 2.53 -18.85
C ASN A 130 26.01 3.40 -17.86
N THR A 131 24.92 4.00 -18.32
CA THR A 131 24.01 4.74 -17.44
C THR A 131 23.05 3.79 -16.73
N ALA A 132 22.94 3.91 -15.41
CA ALA A 132 21.97 3.19 -14.59
C ALA A 132 21.45 4.08 -13.44
N ASN A 133 20.37 4.80 -13.69
CA ASN A 133 19.67 5.59 -12.69
C ASN A 133 18.87 4.68 -11.75
N ILE A 134 18.76 5.06 -10.48
CA ILE A 134 18.01 4.32 -9.46
C ILE A 134 16.95 5.25 -8.88
N ASN A 135 15.67 4.89 -9.00
CA ASN A 135 14.55 5.71 -8.57
C ASN A 135 13.30 4.84 -8.30
N PRO A 136 12.21 5.38 -7.73
CA PRO A 136 10.99 4.63 -7.50
C PRO A 136 10.43 3.89 -8.72
N LEU A 137 10.63 4.42 -9.94
CA LEU A 137 10.14 3.80 -11.18
C LEU A 137 10.99 2.58 -11.55
N THR A 138 12.32 2.65 -11.40
CA THR A 138 13.20 1.49 -11.62
C THR A 138 13.00 0.41 -10.56
N ASP A 139 12.77 0.80 -9.30
CA ASP A 139 12.45 -0.16 -8.23
C ASP A 139 11.15 -0.88 -8.53
N ARG A 140 10.19 -0.15 -9.09
CA ARG A 140 8.92 -0.71 -9.50
C ARG A 140 9.04 -1.68 -10.66
N MET A 141 9.84 -1.37 -11.68
CA MET A 141 10.13 -2.31 -12.77
C MET A 141 10.89 -3.54 -12.28
N LEU A 142 11.86 -3.35 -11.39
CA LEU A 142 12.58 -4.44 -10.74
C LEU A 142 11.64 -5.37 -9.99
N SER A 143 10.63 -4.81 -9.31
CA SER A 143 9.61 -5.58 -8.61
C SER A 143 8.80 -6.49 -9.53
N ASP A 144 8.46 -6.06 -10.75
CA ASP A 144 7.76 -6.91 -11.72
C ASP A 144 8.64 -8.06 -12.19
N VAL A 145 9.90 -7.77 -12.51
CA VAL A 145 10.85 -8.81 -12.93
C VAL A 145 11.08 -9.81 -11.80
N ALA A 146 11.24 -9.33 -10.56
CA ALA A 146 11.37 -10.18 -9.38
C ALA A 146 10.14 -11.09 -9.21
N ALA A 147 8.93 -10.56 -9.36
CA ALA A 147 7.70 -11.35 -9.27
C ALA A 147 7.58 -12.39 -10.40
N ALA A 148 7.95 -12.04 -11.63
CA ALA A 148 7.98 -12.98 -12.76
C ALA A 148 8.97 -14.14 -12.55
N LEU A 149 10.02 -13.91 -11.75
CA LEU A 149 11.01 -14.92 -11.35
C LEU A 149 10.63 -15.66 -10.05
N GLY A 150 9.45 -15.39 -9.47
CA GLY A 150 8.96 -16.07 -8.26
C GLY A 150 9.49 -15.52 -6.94
N TYR A 151 10.17 -14.37 -6.94
CA TYR A 151 10.56 -13.70 -5.70
C TYR A 151 9.37 -12.95 -5.08
N LEU A 152 9.34 -12.84 -3.75
CA LEU A 152 8.31 -12.10 -3.01
C LEU A 152 8.28 -10.59 -3.34
N GLY A 153 9.43 -10.05 -3.74
CA GLY A 153 9.62 -8.64 -4.02
C GLY A 153 11.05 -8.34 -4.51
N PRO A 154 11.33 -7.08 -4.85
CA PRO A 154 12.63 -6.67 -5.38
C PRO A 154 13.76 -6.86 -4.35
N GLN A 155 13.49 -6.78 -3.04
CA GLN A 155 14.55 -6.90 -2.06
C GLN A 155 15.13 -8.33 -1.99
N GLN A 156 14.28 -9.35 -2.09
CA GLN A 156 14.73 -10.74 -2.13
C GLN A 156 15.54 -11.00 -3.41
N PHE A 157 15.11 -10.45 -4.54
CA PHE A 157 15.85 -10.52 -5.80
C PHE A 157 17.20 -9.81 -5.71
N LEU A 158 17.29 -8.64 -5.07
CA LEU A 158 18.55 -7.93 -4.83
C LEU A 158 19.49 -8.69 -3.88
N ASN A 159 18.94 -9.39 -2.89
CA ASN A 159 19.71 -10.14 -1.89
C ASN A 159 20.14 -11.54 -2.36
N ALA A 160 19.58 -12.04 -3.46
CA ALA A 160 19.88 -13.40 -3.93
C ALA A 160 21.37 -13.53 -4.27
N THR A 161 22.03 -14.60 -3.81
CA THR A 161 23.43 -14.85 -4.15
C THR A 161 23.59 -15.00 -5.65
N GLU A 162 22.77 -15.84 -6.28
CA GLU A 162 22.73 -15.99 -7.74
C GLU A 162 21.31 -15.75 -8.22
N ILE A 163 21.18 -15.35 -9.48
CA ILE A 163 19.87 -15.16 -10.11
C ILE A 163 19.74 -16.07 -11.34
N PRO A 164 18.53 -16.57 -11.61
CA PRO A 164 18.25 -17.26 -12.86
C PRO A 164 18.41 -16.31 -14.05
N GLY A 165 18.41 -16.88 -15.25
CA GLY A 165 18.31 -16.10 -16.47
C GLY A 165 17.08 -15.20 -16.48
N ILE A 166 17.25 -13.99 -17.02
CA ILE A 166 16.17 -13.00 -17.05
C ILE A 166 15.55 -13.03 -18.44
N SER A 167 14.29 -13.45 -18.52
CA SER A 167 13.52 -13.42 -19.76
C SER A 167 13.34 -11.99 -20.28
N ARG A 168 13.57 -11.78 -21.58
CA ARG A 168 13.23 -10.50 -22.26
C ARG A 168 11.74 -10.19 -22.16
N SER A 169 10.88 -11.20 -22.18
CA SER A 169 9.44 -11.03 -21.99
C SER A 169 9.09 -10.43 -20.62
N ALA A 170 9.72 -10.91 -19.54
CA ALA A 170 9.50 -10.36 -18.19
C ALA A 170 9.94 -8.87 -18.11
N TRP A 171 11.10 -8.55 -18.70
CA TRP A 171 11.59 -7.17 -18.79
C TRP A 171 10.67 -6.26 -19.62
N ASN A 172 10.24 -6.75 -20.80
CA ASN A 172 9.35 -6.01 -21.69
C ASN A 172 7.98 -5.79 -21.04
N THR A 173 7.45 -6.78 -20.32
CA THR A 173 6.21 -6.66 -19.55
C THR A 173 6.34 -5.57 -18.47
N ALA A 174 7.44 -5.55 -17.73
CA ALA A 174 7.70 -4.50 -16.74
C ALA A 174 7.80 -3.10 -17.38
N HIS A 175 8.43 -3.00 -18.56
CA HIS A 175 8.46 -1.76 -19.34
C HIS A 175 7.08 -1.32 -19.82
N GLN A 176 6.28 -2.22 -20.38
CA GLN A 176 4.92 -1.93 -20.85
C GLN A 176 4.04 -1.45 -19.70
N ALA A 177 4.13 -2.10 -18.53
CA ALA A 177 3.49 -1.68 -17.30
C ALA A 177 3.88 -0.26 -16.88
N PHE A 178 5.19 0.05 -16.91
CA PHE A 178 5.68 1.40 -16.65
C PHE A 178 5.07 2.43 -17.62
N HIS A 179 5.08 2.15 -18.93
CA HIS A 179 4.51 3.06 -19.92
C HIS A 179 3.00 3.24 -19.74
N ALA A 180 2.26 2.18 -19.45
CA ALA A 180 0.83 2.25 -19.15
C ALA A 180 0.54 3.15 -17.92
N GLY A 181 1.40 3.11 -16.91
CA GLY A 181 1.27 3.91 -15.70
C GLY A 181 1.70 5.38 -15.85
N PHE A 182 2.67 5.69 -16.70
CA PHE A 182 3.39 6.97 -16.64
C PHE A 182 3.45 7.78 -17.94
N ASP A 183 3.10 7.22 -19.11
CA ASP A 183 3.26 7.95 -20.39
C ASP A 183 2.49 9.27 -20.44
N THR A 184 1.26 9.29 -19.94
CA THR A 184 0.46 10.53 -19.86
C THR A 184 1.15 11.58 -18.99
N ALA A 185 1.66 11.17 -17.82
CA ALA A 185 2.37 12.05 -16.91
C ALA A 185 3.69 12.56 -17.50
N LEU A 186 4.45 11.69 -18.18
CA LEU A 186 5.70 12.03 -18.87
C LEU A 186 5.47 13.10 -19.95
N LYS A 187 4.39 12.97 -20.74
CA LYS A 187 3.99 14.01 -21.72
C LYS A 187 3.70 15.34 -21.04
N GLN A 188 2.95 15.32 -19.94
CA GLN A 188 2.59 16.52 -19.18
C GLN A 188 3.81 17.26 -18.61
N VAL A 189 4.86 16.54 -18.20
CA VAL A 189 6.08 17.17 -17.67
C VAL A 189 7.08 17.61 -18.76
N GLY A 190 6.85 17.24 -20.02
CA GLY A 190 7.61 17.71 -21.19
C GLY A 190 8.42 16.64 -21.94
N ILE A 191 8.27 15.35 -21.62
CA ILE A 191 8.88 14.26 -22.39
C ILE A 191 8.04 14.00 -23.65
N ARG A 192 8.57 14.37 -24.82
CA ARG A 192 7.86 14.25 -26.11
C ARG A 192 7.82 12.82 -26.65
N GLN A 193 8.93 12.09 -26.55
CA GLN A 193 9.07 10.71 -27.06
C GLN A 193 8.96 9.71 -25.91
N THR A 194 7.77 9.59 -25.31
CA THR A 194 7.58 8.74 -24.12
C THR A 194 7.88 7.27 -24.38
N ALA A 195 7.57 6.75 -25.57
CA ALA A 195 7.87 5.37 -25.96
C ALA A 195 9.38 5.04 -25.95
N GLN A 196 10.26 6.05 -25.97
CA GLN A 196 11.72 5.89 -25.91
C GLN A 196 12.29 6.23 -24.53
N PHE A 197 11.46 6.74 -23.61
CA PHE A 197 11.89 7.09 -22.28
C PHE A 197 12.07 5.82 -21.44
N ALA A 198 13.26 5.63 -20.89
CA ALA A 198 13.56 4.56 -19.95
C ALA A 198 13.96 5.16 -18.60
N PRO A 199 13.27 4.79 -17.49
CA PRO A 199 13.59 5.32 -16.16
C PRO A 199 14.98 4.88 -15.67
N LEU A 200 15.57 3.85 -16.30
CA LEU A 200 16.93 3.39 -16.03
C LEU A 200 18.01 4.26 -16.70
N THR A 201 17.77 4.79 -17.90
CA THR A 201 18.85 5.33 -18.76
C THR A 201 18.61 6.75 -19.26
N TYR A 202 17.57 7.45 -18.78
CA TYR A 202 17.32 8.84 -19.16
C TYR A 202 18.54 9.74 -18.90
N ALA A 203 18.74 10.73 -19.79
CA ALA A 203 19.93 11.56 -19.79
C ALA A 203 19.90 12.63 -18.68
N ALA A 204 21.09 13.17 -18.35
CA ALA A 204 21.25 14.26 -17.38
C ALA A 204 20.33 15.47 -17.65
N SER A 205 20.11 15.81 -18.91
CA SER A 205 19.22 16.90 -19.34
C SER A 205 17.74 16.66 -18.98
N GLN A 206 17.33 15.42 -18.75
CA GLN A 206 15.97 15.04 -18.38
C GLN A 206 15.75 14.99 -16.86
N HIS A 207 16.81 15.07 -16.05
CA HIS A 207 16.71 14.91 -14.58
C HIS A 207 15.67 15.85 -13.95
N ALA A 208 15.69 17.14 -14.29
CA ALA A 208 14.75 18.12 -13.74
C ALA A 208 13.29 17.82 -14.13
N VAL A 209 13.07 17.26 -15.32
CA VAL A 209 11.73 16.88 -15.81
C VAL A 209 11.23 15.63 -15.09
N VAL A 210 12.08 14.60 -14.97
CA VAL A 210 11.76 13.37 -14.24
C VAL A 210 11.50 13.66 -12.76
N TRP A 211 12.26 14.58 -12.16
CA TRP A 211 12.07 15.00 -10.78
C TRP A 211 10.64 15.50 -10.50
N LYS A 212 9.99 16.17 -11.46
CA LYS A 212 8.60 16.59 -11.32
C LYS A 212 7.67 15.41 -11.04
N ILE A 213 7.85 14.29 -11.75
CA ILE A 213 7.10 13.04 -11.50
C ILE A 213 7.45 12.49 -10.12
N LEU A 214 8.75 12.38 -9.80
CA LEU A 214 9.20 11.79 -8.53
C LEU A 214 8.72 12.56 -7.30
N THR A 215 8.52 13.88 -7.40
CA THR A 215 8.03 14.71 -6.29
C THR A 215 6.56 14.50 -5.93
N VAL A 216 5.75 13.98 -6.86
CA VAL A 216 4.30 13.77 -6.66
C VAL A 216 3.94 12.31 -6.43
N ILE A 217 4.94 11.44 -6.30
CA ILE A 217 4.74 10.03 -5.96
C ILE A 217 5.36 9.70 -4.61
N ASN A 218 4.77 8.70 -4.00
CA ASN A 218 5.11 8.10 -2.73
C ASN A 218 5.60 6.67 -3.02
N HIS A 219 6.72 6.27 -2.43
CA HIS A 219 7.36 4.96 -2.65
C HIS A 219 7.49 4.20 -1.34
N ALA A 220 7.11 2.93 -1.38
CA ALA A 220 7.46 1.93 -0.38
C ALA A 220 7.49 0.55 -1.04
N ARG A 221 7.82 -0.46 -0.25
CA ARG A 221 7.57 -1.87 -0.60
C ARG A 221 6.53 -2.41 0.36
N ASN A 222 5.56 -3.18 -0.13
CA ASN A 222 4.53 -3.81 0.69
C ASN A 222 5.16 -4.86 1.64
N TYR A 223 4.37 -5.72 2.27
CA TYR A 223 4.86 -6.95 2.91
C TYR A 223 4.22 -8.18 2.30
N HIS A 224 4.88 -9.32 2.47
CA HIS A 224 4.33 -10.63 2.15
C HIS A 224 3.64 -11.24 3.39
N ASN A 225 2.38 -11.64 3.25
CA ASN A 225 1.53 -12.06 4.38
C ASN A 225 2.10 -13.22 5.22
N ASN A 226 2.79 -14.18 4.59
CA ASN A 226 3.22 -15.41 5.28
C ASN A 226 4.64 -15.31 5.86
N THR A 227 5.40 -14.27 5.50
CA THR A 227 6.78 -14.06 6.00
C THR A 227 6.95 -12.74 6.74
N GLY A 228 6.10 -11.76 6.46
CA GLY A 228 6.19 -10.37 6.93
C GLY A 228 7.36 -9.57 6.33
N GLN A 229 8.15 -10.18 5.46
CA GLN A 229 9.22 -9.50 4.74
C GLN A 229 8.65 -8.54 3.70
N ALA A 230 9.46 -7.56 3.28
CA ALA A 230 9.16 -6.64 2.21
C ALA A 230 8.71 -7.40 0.95
N GLY A 231 7.56 -7.02 0.40
CA GLY A 231 6.99 -7.56 -0.82
C GLY A 231 7.24 -6.64 -2.02
N HIS A 232 6.30 -6.66 -2.97
CA HIS A 232 6.34 -5.84 -4.17
C HIS A 232 6.40 -4.34 -3.87
N THR A 233 6.97 -3.57 -4.81
CA THR A 233 6.98 -2.10 -4.76
C THR A 233 5.58 -1.54 -4.92
N VAL A 234 5.24 -0.59 -4.06
CA VAL A 234 3.99 0.16 -4.10
C VAL A 234 4.30 1.61 -4.44
N LEU A 235 3.64 2.13 -5.47
CA LEU A 235 3.65 3.54 -5.82
C LEU A 235 2.25 4.10 -5.62
N THR A 236 2.18 5.22 -4.90
CA THR A 236 0.96 6.01 -4.78
C THR A 236 1.23 7.44 -5.19
N ASP A 237 0.19 8.20 -5.55
CA ASP A 237 0.34 9.64 -5.70
C ASP A 237 0.55 10.31 -4.33
N ILE A 238 0.75 11.63 -4.34
CA ILE A 238 0.98 12.41 -3.13
C ILE A 238 -0.17 12.33 -2.12
N ALA A 239 -1.41 12.10 -2.57
CA ALA A 239 -2.59 11.90 -1.74
C ALA A 239 -2.83 10.43 -1.40
N PHE A 240 -1.80 9.59 -1.54
CA PHE A 240 -1.81 8.18 -1.16
C PHE A 240 -2.77 7.32 -2.00
N ARG A 241 -3.24 7.81 -3.15
CA ARG A 241 -4.02 7.00 -4.10
C ARG A 241 -3.09 6.02 -4.82
N PRO A 242 -3.42 4.72 -4.87
CA PRO A 242 -2.62 3.75 -5.63
C PRO A 242 -2.47 4.16 -7.10
N ILE A 243 -1.23 4.22 -7.58
CA ILE A 243 -0.88 4.26 -9.03
C ILE A 243 -0.64 2.82 -9.49
N VAL A 244 0.04 2.05 -8.64
CA VAL A 244 0.26 0.63 -8.84
C VAL A 244 -0.52 -0.14 -7.77
N GLY A 245 -1.37 -1.07 -8.23
CA GLY A 245 -2.13 -1.99 -7.40
C GLY A 245 -1.28 -2.83 -6.45
N LEU A 246 -1.92 -3.26 -5.37
CA LEU A 246 -1.37 -4.07 -4.26
C LEU A 246 -1.01 -5.52 -4.65
N ASN A 247 -1.11 -5.87 -5.93
CA ASN A 247 -0.81 -7.19 -6.46
C ASN A 247 0.38 -7.09 -7.41
N ALA A 248 1.13 -8.19 -7.52
CA ALA A 248 2.27 -8.26 -8.43
C ALA A 248 1.87 -8.18 -9.92
N GLN A 249 0.57 -8.28 -10.26
CA GLN A 249 0.06 -8.21 -11.63
C GLN A 249 -1.29 -7.45 -11.68
N GLY A 250 -1.53 -6.73 -12.79
CA GLY A 250 -2.87 -6.55 -13.35
C GLY A 250 -3.63 -5.24 -13.07
N ASP A 251 -3.36 -4.52 -11.98
CA ASP A 251 -4.21 -3.38 -11.58
C ASP A 251 -3.45 -2.04 -11.54
N TYR A 252 -3.13 -1.51 -12.72
CA TYR A 252 -2.51 -0.17 -12.85
C TYR A 252 -3.56 0.92 -12.94
N GLU A 253 -3.41 1.95 -12.10
CA GLU A 253 -4.02 3.25 -12.35
C GLU A 253 -2.93 4.21 -12.88
N PRO A 254 -3.09 4.75 -14.09
CA PRO A 254 -2.16 5.75 -14.58
C PRO A 254 -2.03 6.92 -13.61
N LEU A 255 -0.80 7.43 -13.43
CA LEU A 255 -0.57 8.63 -12.65
C LEU A 255 -1.30 9.82 -13.30
N ASP A 256 -2.30 10.35 -12.60
CA ASP A 256 -2.87 11.65 -12.90
C ASP A 256 -1.95 12.75 -12.33
N TYR A 257 -0.92 13.11 -13.10
CA TYR A 257 0.08 14.09 -12.66
C TYR A 257 -0.51 15.48 -12.44
N ALA A 258 -1.52 15.89 -13.21
CA ALA A 258 -2.20 17.16 -13.02
C ALA A 258 -2.90 17.21 -11.66
N SER A 259 -3.69 16.18 -11.35
CA SER A 259 -4.34 16.05 -10.03
C SER A 259 -3.31 15.97 -8.90
N ALA A 260 -2.29 15.12 -9.03
CA ALA A 260 -1.27 14.96 -8.00
C ALA A 260 -0.46 16.25 -7.76
N SER A 261 -0.16 17.01 -8.81
CA SER A 261 0.52 18.30 -8.71
C SER A 261 -0.36 19.36 -8.02
N GLN A 262 -1.65 19.40 -8.36
CA GLN A 262 -2.61 20.27 -7.69
C GLN A 262 -2.75 19.91 -6.21
N GLN A 263 -2.82 18.62 -5.89
CA GLN A 263 -2.87 18.12 -4.52
C GLN A 263 -1.62 18.47 -3.71
N LEU A 264 -0.42 18.31 -4.29
CA LEU A 264 0.83 18.73 -3.64
C LEU A 264 0.84 20.24 -3.37
N THR A 265 0.31 21.04 -4.30
CA THR A 265 0.19 22.48 -4.13
C THR A 265 -0.78 22.83 -3.01
N ALA A 266 -1.97 22.23 -3.01
CA ALA A 266 -2.99 22.43 -1.97
C ALA A 266 -2.47 21.99 -0.58
N LEU A 267 -1.80 20.85 -0.49
CA LEU A 267 -1.14 20.37 0.72
C LEU A 267 -0.14 21.42 1.25
N LYS A 268 0.70 21.99 0.38
CA LYS A 268 1.69 22.98 0.80
C LYS A 268 1.09 24.32 1.23
N GLN A 269 -0.03 24.72 0.62
CA GLN A 269 -0.70 26.01 0.81
C GLN A 269 -1.79 26.01 1.90
N SER A 270 -2.22 24.83 2.35
CA SER A 270 -3.25 24.73 3.39
C SER A 270 -2.76 25.24 4.75
N ASP A 271 -3.66 25.90 5.48
CA ASP A 271 -3.40 26.40 6.84
C ASP A 271 -3.37 25.26 7.85
N ILE A 272 -4.29 24.30 7.68
CA ILE A 272 -4.45 23.14 8.57
C ILE A 272 -4.38 21.87 7.72
N ARG A 273 -3.50 20.95 8.11
CA ARG A 273 -3.51 19.58 7.58
C ARG A 273 -3.95 18.59 8.64
N ILE A 274 -4.63 17.55 8.17
CA ILE A 274 -5.00 16.40 8.98
C ILE A 274 -4.30 15.19 8.39
N PHE A 275 -3.42 14.58 9.17
CA PHE A 275 -2.70 13.36 8.80
C PHE A 275 -3.39 12.16 9.45
N ILE A 276 -3.91 11.25 8.62
CA ILE A 276 -4.56 10.03 9.10
C ILE A 276 -3.52 8.90 9.13
N VAL A 277 -3.14 8.51 10.35
CA VAL A 277 -2.41 7.28 10.64
C VAL A 277 -3.45 6.19 10.90
N GLY A 278 -3.65 5.28 9.95
CA GLY A 278 -4.65 4.23 10.12
C GLY A 278 -4.54 3.03 9.21
N ASP A 279 -5.57 2.19 9.29
CA ASP A 279 -5.61 0.87 8.64
C ASP A 279 -6.55 0.82 7.41
N SER A 280 -6.97 -0.40 7.03
CA SER A 280 -7.82 -0.66 5.87
C SER A 280 -9.18 0.02 5.92
N THR A 281 -9.71 0.35 7.10
CA THR A 281 -11.03 0.97 7.26
C THR A 281 -11.01 2.47 6.93
N ALA A 282 -9.84 3.09 6.98
CA ALA A 282 -9.61 4.49 6.59
C ALA A 282 -8.97 4.63 5.19
N ALA A 283 -8.25 3.59 4.70
CA ALA A 283 -7.41 3.65 3.50
C ALA A 283 -8.14 4.05 2.20
N THR A 284 -7.39 4.71 1.31
CA THR A 284 -7.79 4.95 -0.08
C THR A 284 -7.60 3.69 -0.92
N TYR A 285 -8.62 3.28 -1.67
CA TYR A 285 -8.60 2.10 -2.54
C TYR A 285 -8.57 2.44 -4.03
N GLU A 286 -7.95 1.54 -4.78
CA GLU A 286 -7.95 1.51 -6.24
C GLU A 286 -9.33 1.18 -6.83
N LYS A 287 -9.56 1.63 -8.06
CA LYS A 287 -10.78 1.43 -8.85
C LYS A 287 -11.14 -0.04 -9.00
N ALA A 288 -10.15 -0.92 -9.12
CA ALA A 288 -10.38 -2.37 -9.24
C ALA A 288 -11.11 -2.96 -8.03
N ARG A 289 -10.96 -2.34 -6.85
CA ARG A 289 -11.66 -2.72 -5.61
C ARG A 289 -12.92 -1.90 -5.35
N TYR A 290 -13.41 -1.10 -6.30
CA TYR A 290 -14.69 -0.44 -6.07
C TYR A 290 -15.81 -1.49 -5.96
N PRO A 291 -16.75 -1.31 -5.00
CA PRO A 291 -17.01 -0.08 -4.25
C PRO A 291 -16.37 -0.03 -2.85
N ARG A 292 -15.40 -0.91 -2.52
CA ARG A 292 -14.67 -0.83 -1.24
C ARG A 292 -14.01 0.53 -1.09
N MET A 293 -14.23 1.16 0.06
CA MET A 293 -13.83 2.54 0.31
C MET A 293 -13.56 2.74 1.79
N GLY A 294 -12.45 3.39 2.15
CA GLY A 294 -12.19 3.78 3.53
C GLY A 294 -12.85 5.11 3.87
N TRP A 295 -13.17 5.35 5.14
CA TRP A 295 -13.75 6.63 5.56
C TRP A 295 -12.79 7.81 5.33
N GLY A 296 -11.49 7.59 5.49
CA GLY A 296 -10.43 8.58 5.25
C GLY A 296 -10.36 9.04 3.79
N GLN A 297 -10.74 8.18 2.83
CA GLN A 297 -10.78 8.48 1.40
C GLN A 297 -11.79 9.59 1.06
N VAL A 298 -12.86 9.70 1.84
CA VAL A 298 -13.94 10.68 1.64
C VAL A 298 -14.00 11.75 2.74
N PHE A 299 -13.11 11.70 3.72
CA PHE A 299 -13.17 12.57 4.90
C PHE A 299 -13.01 14.06 4.58
N ALA A 300 -12.24 14.40 3.55
CA ALA A 300 -12.08 15.79 3.09
C ALA A 300 -13.43 16.46 2.75
N GLN A 301 -14.44 15.68 2.34
CA GLN A 301 -15.77 16.18 1.99
C GLN A 301 -16.55 16.73 3.20
N GLN A 302 -16.11 16.43 4.43
CA GLN A 302 -16.74 16.93 5.66
C GLN A 302 -16.34 18.39 5.97
N PHE A 303 -15.35 18.94 5.27
CA PHE A 303 -14.85 20.30 5.48
C PHE A 303 -15.42 21.28 4.47
N ARG A 304 -15.54 22.56 4.86
CA ARG A 304 -15.96 23.62 3.94
C ARG A 304 -14.93 23.78 2.82
N THR A 305 -15.39 23.99 1.60
CA THR A 305 -14.51 24.23 0.44
C THR A 305 -13.59 25.43 0.63
N ASN A 306 -14.01 26.44 1.38
CA ASN A 306 -13.21 27.61 1.78
C ASN A 306 -12.59 27.51 3.18
N GLY A 307 -12.61 26.33 3.81
CA GLY A 307 -12.07 26.10 5.16
C GLY A 307 -10.55 26.07 5.25
N ASN A 308 -9.87 25.94 4.10
CA ASN A 308 -8.43 25.77 3.95
C ASN A 308 -7.83 24.61 4.76
N VAL A 309 -8.54 23.46 4.74
CA VAL A 309 -8.12 22.20 5.36
C VAL A 309 -7.72 21.20 4.29
N TYR A 310 -6.57 20.55 4.45
CA TYR A 310 -6.15 19.44 3.60
C TYR A 310 -6.08 18.14 4.40
N VAL A 311 -6.64 17.05 3.87
CA VAL A 311 -6.59 15.73 4.49
C VAL A 311 -5.56 14.85 3.78
N VAL A 312 -4.49 14.48 4.49
CA VAL A 312 -3.51 13.49 4.05
C VAL A 312 -3.94 12.13 4.59
N ASN A 313 -4.58 11.33 3.74
CA ASN A 313 -5.02 9.98 4.12
C ASN A 313 -3.86 8.99 4.02
N GLY A 314 -2.98 8.97 5.02
CA GLY A 314 -1.85 8.04 5.08
C GLY A 314 -2.23 6.58 5.31
N ALA A 315 -3.50 6.30 5.64
CA ALA A 315 -3.94 4.97 6.07
C ALA A 315 -3.72 3.87 5.02
N ARG A 316 -3.30 2.68 5.48
CA ARG A 316 -2.93 1.56 4.61
C ARG A 316 -3.58 0.25 4.99
N SER A 317 -4.09 -0.45 3.98
CA SER A 317 -4.71 -1.76 4.18
C SER A 317 -3.71 -2.78 4.75
N GLY A 318 -4.16 -3.53 5.75
CA GLY A 318 -3.38 -4.60 6.40
C GLY A 318 -2.40 -4.13 7.49
N ARG A 319 -2.29 -2.82 7.72
CA ARG A 319 -1.33 -2.26 8.68
C ARG A 319 -1.92 -2.19 10.09
N SER A 320 -1.08 -2.51 11.06
CA SER A 320 -1.21 -2.25 12.50
C SER A 320 -0.56 -0.91 12.86
N SER A 321 -0.67 -0.51 14.13
CA SER A 321 0.06 0.66 14.64
C SER A 321 1.59 0.52 14.55
N ARG A 322 2.12 -0.72 14.51
CA ARG A 322 3.56 -1.00 14.57
C ARG A 322 4.23 -1.10 13.20
N ASP A 323 3.72 -1.97 12.33
CA ASP A 323 4.26 -2.12 10.97
C ASP A 323 4.00 -0.87 10.11
N PHE A 324 2.90 -0.13 10.30
CA PHE A 324 2.71 1.16 9.60
C PHE A 324 3.94 2.08 9.73
N TYR A 325 4.51 2.16 10.94
CA TYR A 325 5.72 2.91 11.20
C TYR A 325 6.95 2.21 10.63
N TYR A 326 7.15 0.93 10.94
CA TYR A 326 8.35 0.19 10.54
C TYR A 326 8.49 0.00 9.03
N GLU A 327 7.40 -0.02 8.29
CA GLU A 327 7.42 -0.08 6.83
C GLU A 327 7.71 1.26 6.15
N GLY A 328 7.77 2.36 6.92
CA GLY A 328 8.04 3.70 6.39
C GLY A 328 6.83 4.40 5.80
N TRP A 329 5.59 3.97 6.08
CA TRP A 329 4.39 4.70 5.64
C TRP A 329 4.23 6.02 6.36
N PHE A 330 4.47 6.02 7.68
CA PHE A 330 4.46 7.24 8.48
C PHE A 330 5.47 8.26 7.93
N ARG A 331 6.68 7.78 7.60
CA ARG A 331 7.77 8.61 7.07
C ARG A 331 7.41 9.39 5.82
N GLN A 332 6.58 8.83 4.93
CA GLN A 332 6.18 9.52 3.70
C GLN A 332 5.34 10.77 3.95
N MET A 333 4.75 10.91 5.13
CA MET A 333 3.97 12.07 5.53
C MET A 333 4.79 13.15 6.23
N GLU A 334 5.87 12.76 6.94
CA GLU A 334 6.69 13.64 7.79
C GLU A 334 7.13 14.94 7.10
N PRO A 335 7.60 14.95 5.83
CA PRO A 335 8.06 16.18 5.18
C PRO A 335 6.99 17.26 5.01
N PHE A 336 5.71 16.90 5.17
CA PHE A 336 4.59 17.81 4.98
C PHE A 336 3.97 18.28 6.29
N MET A 337 4.38 17.73 7.43
CA MET A 337 3.86 18.10 8.75
C MET A 337 4.47 19.41 9.23
N ARG A 338 3.66 20.30 9.81
CA ARG A 338 4.13 21.55 10.45
C ARG A 338 3.36 21.78 11.77
N PRO A 339 3.84 22.70 12.63
CA PRO A 339 3.12 23.11 13.83
C PRO A 339 1.67 23.48 13.56
N GLY A 340 0.76 23.07 14.45
CA GLY A 340 -0.69 23.32 14.35
C GLY A 340 -1.49 22.33 13.50
N ASP A 341 -0.83 21.42 12.79
CA ASP A 341 -1.52 20.33 12.08
C ASP A 341 -2.12 19.31 13.05
N TYR A 342 -3.05 18.48 12.58
CA TYR A 342 -3.65 17.41 13.34
C TYR A 342 -3.12 16.05 12.91
N MET A 343 -2.89 15.15 13.88
CA MET A 343 -2.55 13.75 13.64
C MET A 343 -3.64 12.85 14.20
N PHE A 344 -4.42 12.25 13.31
CA PHE A 344 -5.51 11.34 13.65
C PHE A 344 -4.95 9.93 13.65
N ILE A 345 -5.03 9.26 14.80
CA ILE A 345 -4.48 7.93 15.02
C ILE A 345 -5.65 6.94 15.18
N HIS A 346 -5.89 6.12 14.16
CA HIS A 346 -7.00 5.18 14.06
C HIS A 346 -6.48 3.78 13.74
N MET A 347 -6.21 2.99 14.79
CA MET A 347 -5.55 1.68 14.70
C MET A 347 -6.27 0.67 15.62
N GLY A 348 -5.97 -0.62 15.44
CA GLY A 348 -6.47 -1.69 16.32
C GLY A 348 -6.96 -2.93 15.59
N HIS A 349 -7.41 -2.83 14.33
CA HIS A 349 -7.92 -4.02 13.62
C HIS A 349 -6.85 -5.09 13.40
N ASN A 350 -5.67 -4.68 12.94
CA ASN A 350 -4.57 -5.58 12.60
C ASN A 350 -3.61 -5.83 13.76
N ASP A 351 -3.56 -4.91 14.73
CA ASP A 351 -2.82 -5.06 15.99
C ASP A 351 -3.24 -6.33 16.76
N GLN A 352 -4.52 -6.70 16.65
CA GLN A 352 -5.11 -7.91 17.23
C GLN A 352 -4.60 -9.25 16.68
N ASN A 353 -3.83 -9.25 15.58
CA ASN A 353 -3.34 -10.47 14.94
C ASN A 353 -2.14 -11.07 15.70
N CYS A 354 -2.35 -11.39 16.97
CA CYS A 354 -1.34 -11.89 17.91
C CYS A 354 -1.42 -13.40 18.17
N ASN A 355 -2.19 -14.14 17.37
CA ASN A 355 -2.36 -15.58 17.51
C ASN A 355 -1.25 -16.33 16.75
N SER A 356 -0.23 -16.82 17.46
CA SER A 356 0.90 -17.55 16.86
C SER A 356 0.49 -18.88 16.20
N ASN A 357 -0.63 -19.47 16.64
CA ASN A 357 -1.08 -20.78 16.18
C ASN A 357 -1.93 -20.74 14.91
N LYS A 358 -2.20 -19.54 14.37
CA LYS A 358 -2.88 -19.41 13.08
C LYS A 358 -1.97 -19.98 11.99
N ALA A 359 -2.47 -20.97 11.25
CA ALA A 359 -1.71 -21.62 10.18
C ALA A 359 -1.20 -20.60 9.15
N GLU A 360 0.01 -20.84 8.64
CA GLU A 360 0.78 -20.04 7.68
C GLU A 360 1.18 -18.64 8.18
N ARG A 361 0.21 -17.84 8.63
CA ARG A 361 0.40 -16.42 8.93
C ARG A 361 0.69 -16.11 10.39
N GLY A 362 0.31 -16.97 11.34
CA GLY A 362 0.32 -16.64 12.78
C GLY A 362 1.67 -16.16 13.29
N ALA A 363 2.75 -16.89 12.98
CA ALA A 363 4.09 -16.51 13.38
C ALA A 363 4.55 -15.18 12.73
N ALA A 364 4.25 -14.98 11.43
CA ALA A 364 4.58 -13.76 10.72
C ALA A 364 3.79 -12.54 11.23
N ASP A 365 2.48 -12.70 11.46
CA ASP A 365 1.61 -11.67 12.02
C ASP A 365 2.11 -11.25 13.42
N VAL A 366 2.45 -12.21 14.30
CA VAL A 366 3.02 -11.92 15.63
C VAL A 366 4.35 -11.17 15.53
N ALA A 367 5.24 -11.64 14.65
CA ALA A 367 6.57 -11.04 14.52
C ALA A 367 6.53 -9.60 14.01
N ASN A 368 5.58 -9.25 13.13
CA ASN A 368 5.61 -8.00 12.37
C ASN A 368 4.47 -7.02 12.72
N LEU A 369 3.23 -7.51 12.85
CA LEU A 369 2.02 -6.69 12.98
C LEU A 369 1.57 -6.54 14.44
N CYS A 370 1.62 -7.64 15.19
CA CYS A 370 1.03 -7.71 16.52
C CYS A 370 1.57 -6.64 17.47
N THR A 371 0.63 -6.02 18.18
CA THR A 371 0.88 -5.25 19.39
C THR A 371 -0.11 -5.69 20.46
N TYR A 372 0.33 -5.84 21.70
CA TYR A 372 -0.47 -6.37 22.79
C TYR A 372 -1.21 -5.24 23.54
N PRO A 373 -2.50 -5.43 23.85
CA PRO A 373 -3.28 -4.44 24.58
C PRO A 373 -2.83 -4.37 26.04
N ASN A 374 -3.33 -3.37 26.77
CA ASN A 374 -3.20 -3.32 28.21
C ASN A 374 -4.00 -4.45 28.87
N ASN A 375 -3.60 -4.82 30.08
CA ASN A 375 -4.35 -5.78 30.88
C ASN A 375 -5.62 -5.12 31.45
N ALA A 376 -6.46 -5.91 32.11
CA ALA A 376 -7.70 -5.42 32.74
C ALA A 376 -7.48 -4.34 33.82
N ALA A 377 -6.25 -4.18 34.33
CA ALA A 377 -5.87 -3.13 35.27
C ALA A 377 -5.27 -1.89 34.58
N GLY A 378 -5.31 -1.81 33.24
CA GLY A 378 -4.76 -0.71 32.45
C GLY A 378 -3.22 -0.72 32.35
N GLN A 379 -2.55 -1.81 32.71
CA GLN A 379 -1.10 -1.91 32.64
C GLN A 379 -0.64 -2.45 31.29
N GLN A 380 0.41 -1.84 30.74
CA GLN A 380 1.00 -2.25 29.46
C GLN A 380 1.47 -3.71 29.47
N GLN A 381 1.25 -4.42 28.37
CA GLN A 381 1.72 -5.79 28.17
C GLN A 381 2.62 -5.87 26.94
N TYR A 382 3.72 -6.61 27.04
CA TYR A 382 4.65 -6.89 25.94
C TYR A 382 5.68 -7.96 26.36
N PRO A 383 6.27 -8.71 25.42
CA PRO A 383 7.35 -9.64 25.72
C PRO A 383 8.60 -8.91 26.27
N ALA A 384 9.36 -9.58 27.14
CA ALA A 384 10.58 -9.00 27.71
C ALA A 384 11.52 -8.47 26.60
N GLY A 385 11.99 -7.23 26.76
CA GLY A 385 12.87 -6.57 25.79
C GLY A 385 12.20 -6.13 24.48
N LYS A 386 10.87 -6.24 24.36
CA LYS A 386 10.08 -5.84 23.17
C LYS A 386 8.99 -4.80 23.51
N PRO A 387 9.34 -3.67 24.15
CA PRO A 387 8.35 -2.65 24.54
C PRO A 387 7.60 -2.05 23.33
N ASP A 388 8.20 -2.10 22.14
CA ASP A 388 7.58 -1.70 20.88
C ASP A 388 6.41 -2.60 20.45
N MET A 389 6.25 -3.77 21.07
CA MET A 389 5.09 -4.64 20.90
C MET A 389 3.94 -4.29 21.86
N SER A 390 4.04 -3.26 22.70
CA SER A 390 2.89 -2.73 23.42
C SER A 390 2.03 -1.88 22.47
N PHE A 391 0.71 -2.11 22.48
CA PHE A 391 -0.21 -1.30 21.69
C PHE A 391 -0.23 0.14 22.18
N GLN A 392 -0.31 0.36 23.51
CA GLN A 392 -0.19 1.69 24.09
C GLN A 392 1.10 2.40 23.67
N GLN A 393 2.28 1.76 23.77
CA GLN A 393 3.52 2.42 23.36
C GLN A 393 3.59 2.69 21.85
N SER A 394 2.97 1.84 21.03
CA SER A 394 2.86 2.08 19.59
C SER A 394 2.00 3.31 19.27
N LEU A 395 0.90 3.51 19.98
CA LEU A 395 0.09 4.73 19.89
C LEU A 395 0.85 5.97 20.41
N GLU A 396 1.53 5.83 21.55
CA GLU A 396 2.33 6.89 22.17
C GLU A 396 3.51 7.34 21.31
N ARG A 397 4.02 6.48 20.42
CA ARG A 397 5.01 6.87 19.40
C ARG A 397 4.51 8.01 18.54
N TYR A 398 3.28 7.89 18.00
CA TYR A 398 2.67 8.91 17.16
C TYR A 398 2.28 10.15 17.96
N ILE A 399 1.77 9.99 19.18
CA ILE A 399 1.44 11.11 20.08
C ILE A 399 2.69 11.94 20.40
N ARG A 400 3.80 11.27 20.74
CA ARG A 400 5.08 11.91 21.05
C ARG A 400 5.61 12.66 19.83
N TYR A 401 5.63 12.02 18.65
CA TYR A 401 6.02 12.69 17.41
C TYR A 401 5.18 13.96 17.17
N ALA A 402 3.85 13.84 17.24
CA ALA A 402 2.95 14.97 17.05
C ALA A 402 3.31 16.13 18.00
N ARG A 403 3.56 15.85 19.28
CA ARG A 403 3.95 16.88 20.27
C ARG A 403 5.31 17.51 19.99
N GLU A 404 6.31 16.69 19.67
CA GLU A 404 7.67 17.15 19.33
C GLU A 404 7.64 18.09 18.12
N HIS A 405 6.70 17.87 17.20
CA HIS A 405 6.46 18.70 16.01
C HIS A 405 5.34 19.74 16.19
N GLN A 406 4.88 19.98 17.44
CA GLN A 406 3.84 20.97 17.79
C GLN A 406 2.50 20.79 17.04
N MET A 407 2.17 19.55 16.70
CA MET A 407 0.90 19.12 16.14
C MET A 407 -0.09 18.73 17.26
N HIS A 408 -1.35 18.58 16.89
CA HIS A 408 -2.45 18.13 17.73
C HIS A 408 -2.74 16.64 17.49
N PRO A 409 -2.27 15.72 18.35
CA PRO A 409 -2.67 14.32 18.27
C PRO A 409 -4.15 14.16 18.63
N VAL A 410 -4.83 13.23 17.97
CA VAL A 410 -6.22 12.82 18.23
C VAL A 410 -6.30 11.30 18.10
N LEU A 411 -6.83 10.63 19.12
CA LEU A 411 -7.05 9.18 19.08
C LEU A 411 -8.47 8.87 18.64
N LEU A 412 -8.63 7.79 17.86
CA LEU A 412 -9.91 7.28 17.41
C LEU A 412 -9.99 5.78 17.75
N THR A 413 -11.12 5.34 18.32
CA THR A 413 -11.38 3.90 18.50
C THR A 413 -11.60 3.21 17.14
N PRO A 414 -11.32 1.90 17.01
CA PRO A 414 -11.52 1.18 15.74
C PRO A 414 -12.97 1.24 15.29
N THR A 415 -13.24 1.10 13.99
CA THR A 415 -14.63 0.94 13.54
C THR A 415 -15.16 -0.45 13.88
N ALA A 416 -16.46 -0.59 14.10
CA ALA A 416 -17.08 -1.88 14.44
C ALA A 416 -16.86 -2.94 13.34
N ARG A 417 -16.67 -4.19 13.78
CA ARG A 417 -16.92 -5.36 12.94
C ARG A 417 -18.37 -5.76 13.10
N VAL A 418 -19.04 -6.14 12.03
CA VAL A 418 -20.43 -6.64 12.11
C VAL A 418 -20.45 -8.07 12.64
N LYS A 419 -20.26 -8.21 13.95
CA LYS A 419 -20.27 -9.48 14.68
C LYS A 419 -21.13 -9.39 15.93
N ASN A 420 -21.89 -10.45 16.17
CA ASN A 420 -22.71 -10.60 17.38
C ASN A 420 -21.89 -11.18 18.55
N ALA A 421 -22.55 -11.38 19.70
CA ALA A 421 -21.92 -11.88 20.92
C ALA A 421 -21.31 -13.28 20.78
N GLU A 422 -21.79 -14.11 19.85
CA GLU A 422 -21.22 -15.42 19.53
C GLU A 422 -20.06 -15.33 18.51
N GLY A 423 -19.68 -14.12 18.08
CA GLY A 423 -18.65 -13.89 17.08
C GLY A 423 -19.08 -14.18 15.64
N LYS A 424 -20.38 -14.41 15.41
CA LYS A 424 -20.97 -14.65 14.09
C LYS A 424 -21.33 -13.35 13.39
N THR A 425 -21.27 -13.34 12.06
CA THR A 425 -21.73 -12.21 11.25
C THR A 425 -23.20 -11.92 11.50
N GLY A 426 -23.54 -10.68 11.86
CA GLY A 426 -24.92 -10.24 12.01
C GLY A 426 -25.15 -9.32 13.22
N THR A 427 -26.42 -8.93 13.38
CA THR A 427 -26.91 -8.09 14.48
C THR A 427 -27.57 -8.93 15.59
N PRO A 428 -27.64 -8.47 16.85
CA PRO A 428 -27.06 -7.22 17.34
C PRO A 428 -25.53 -7.28 17.34
N VAL A 429 -24.91 -6.29 16.72
CA VAL A 429 -23.46 -6.08 16.71
C VAL A 429 -23.04 -5.64 18.10
N VAL A 430 -21.93 -6.19 18.57
CA VAL A 430 -21.33 -5.87 19.87
C VAL A 430 -19.86 -5.51 19.70
N HIS A 431 -19.27 -4.91 20.73
CA HIS A 431 -17.82 -4.68 20.78
C HIS A 431 -17.06 -5.98 20.58
N SER A 432 -16.03 -5.94 19.73
CA SER A 432 -15.26 -7.14 19.35
C SER A 432 -13.76 -6.88 19.20
N HIS A 433 -13.24 -5.76 19.70
CA HIS A 433 -11.83 -5.39 19.57
C HIS A 433 -11.03 -5.82 20.79
N TYR A 434 -11.08 -7.11 21.09
CA TYR A 434 -10.37 -7.73 22.21
C TYR A 434 -9.79 -9.08 21.80
N THR A 435 -8.72 -9.49 22.49
CA THR A 435 -8.20 -10.85 22.41
C THR A 435 -8.55 -11.62 23.68
N ARG A 436 -8.78 -12.93 23.54
CA ARG A 436 -8.97 -13.87 24.66
C ARG A 436 -8.13 -15.10 24.39
N GLN A 437 -7.77 -15.81 25.46
CA GLN A 437 -6.99 -17.01 25.27
C GLN A 437 -7.81 -18.06 24.54
N ASN A 438 -7.17 -18.75 23.59
CA ASN A 438 -7.77 -19.85 22.85
C ASN A 438 -7.33 -21.20 23.44
N GLN A 439 -7.98 -22.29 23.01
CA GLN A 439 -7.67 -23.64 23.52
C GLN A 439 -6.22 -24.08 23.26
N SER A 440 -5.56 -23.50 22.25
CA SER A 440 -4.18 -23.83 21.88
C SER A 440 -3.13 -22.90 22.52
N ASN A 441 -3.54 -21.98 23.40
CA ASN A 441 -2.67 -20.99 24.03
C ASN A 441 -1.87 -20.10 23.05
N GLY A 442 -2.49 -19.74 21.92
CA GLY A 442 -1.83 -19.00 20.84
C GLY A 442 -1.60 -17.51 21.11
N TYR A 443 -2.14 -16.95 22.19
CA TYR A 443 -1.90 -15.57 22.59
C TYR A 443 -0.97 -15.52 23.81
N ALA A 444 0.14 -14.77 23.69
CA ALA A 444 1.02 -14.50 24.83
C ALA A 444 0.37 -13.55 25.85
N PHE A 445 -0.39 -12.58 25.36
CA PHE A 445 -1.12 -11.59 26.16
C PHE A 445 -2.50 -11.35 25.54
N VAL A 446 -3.46 -11.02 26.40
CA VAL A 446 -4.87 -10.82 26.03
C VAL A 446 -5.41 -9.58 26.73
N GLY A 447 -6.37 -8.91 26.10
CA GLY A 447 -6.97 -7.69 26.63
C GLY A 447 -7.84 -6.98 25.60
N ASP A 448 -8.23 -5.75 25.92
CA ASP A 448 -9.17 -4.95 25.13
C ASP A 448 -8.45 -3.76 24.47
N TYR A 449 -8.51 -3.69 23.14
CA TYR A 449 -7.80 -2.69 22.35
C TYR A 449 -8.53 -1.35 22.38
N THR A 450 -9.87 -1.35 22.40
CA THR A 450 -10.64 -0.13 22.56
C THR A 450 -10.37 0.47 23.93
N GLN A 451 -10.42 -0.32 25.00
CA GLN A 451 -10.08 0.15 26.34
C GLN A 451 -8.64 0.66 26.43
N THR A 452 -7.68 -0.01 25.78
CA THR A 452 -6.28 0.46 25.71
C THR A 452 -6.19 1.85 25.06
N ILE A 453 -6.97 2.14 24.03
CA ILE A 453 -7.03 3.47 23.39
C ILE A 453 -7.62 4.51 24.36
N HIS A 454 -8.68 4.17 25.09
CA HIS A 454 -9.25 5.04 26.12
C HIS A 454 -8.22 5.36 27.23
N ASP A 455 -7.55 4.34 27.74
CA ASP A 455 -6.51 4.48 28.76
C ASP A 455 -5.35 5.36 28.26
N THR A 456 -4.90 5.11 27.01
CA THR A 456 -3.83 5.87 26.38
C THR A 456 -4.22 7.35 26.20
N ALA A 457 -5.44 7.61 25.73
CA ALA A 457 -5.96 8.97 25.55
C ALA A 457 -6.03 9.72 26.89
N SER A 458 -6.55 9.07 27.93
CA SER A 458 -6.64 9.63 29.29
C SER A 458 -5.26 9.91 29.88
N ALA A 459 -4.36 8.91 29.88
CA ALA A 459 -3.00 9.03 30.40
C ALA A 459 -2.20 10.13 29.71
N ASN A 460 -2.42 10.30 28.40
CA ASN A 460 -1.75 11.32 27.61
C ASN A 460 -2.52 12.64 27.56
N LYS A 461 -3.77 12.75 28.02
CA LYS A 461 -4.60 13.96 27.85
C LYS A 461 -4.75 14.35 26.37
N VAL A 462 -5.07 13.36 25.53
CA VAL A 462 -5.27 13.52 24.09
C VAL A 462 -6.77 13.41 23.79
N PRO A 463 -7.34 14.25 22.91
CA PRO A 463 -8.73 14.13 22.50
C PRO A 463 -9.02 12.73 21.93
N LEU A 464 -10.16 12.16 22.31
CA LEU A 464 -10.61 10.84 21.87
C LEU A 464 -11.94 10.96 21.12
N LEU A 465 -12.00 10.35 19.94
CA LEU A 465 -13.24 10.16 19.18
C LEU A 465 -13.65 8.69 19.27
N ASP A 466 -14.74 8.39 19.96
CA ASP A 466 -15.25 7.03 20.09
C ASP A 466 -16.09 6.63 18.86
N VAL A 467 -15.40 6.19 17.81
CA VAL A 467 -15.98 5.77 16.53
C VAL A 467 -16.58 4.37 16.61
N GLU A 468 -16.04 3.48 17.44
CA GLU A 468 -16.56 2.11 17.60
C GLU A 468 -18.02 2.15 18.07
N THR A 469 -18.30 2.86 19.16
CA THR A 469 -19.66 2.98 19.71
C THR A 469 -20.65 3.50 18.66
N ALA A 470 -20.27 4.54 17.93
CA ALA A 470 -21.12 5.13 16.89
C ALA A 470 -21.33 4.17 15.69
N THR A 471 -20.32 3.38 15.33
CA THR A 471 -20.43 2.41 14.22
C THR A 471 -21.15 1.12 14.62
N ILE A 472 -21.09 0.69 15.89
CA ILE A 472 -21.97 -0.33 16.46
C ILE A 472 -23.43 0.14 16.35
N ALA A 473 -23.70 1.37 16.78
CA ALA A 473 -25.05 1.95 16.68
C ALA A 473 -25.52 2.00 15.22
N LEU A 474 -24.67 2.41 14.27
CA LEU A 474 -24.96 2.39 12.84
C LEU A 474 -25.35 0.99 12.33
N ALA A 475 -24.60 -0.04 12.73
CA ALA A 475 -24.88 -1.41 12.32
C ALA A 475 -26.20 -1.94 12.91
N ASN A 476 -26.58 -1.47 14.10
CA ASN A 476 -27.76 -1.90 14.85
C ASN A 476 -29.01 -1.03 14.62
N GLN A 477 -28.97 -0.04 13.71
CA GLN A 477 -30.12 0.85 13.46
C GLN A 477 -31.41 0.09 13.12
N ASP A 478 -31.29 -1.05 12.44
CA ASP A 478 -32.39 -1.99 12.23
C ASP A 478 -31.87 -3.41 12.46
N ASN A 479 -32.49 -4.17 13.37
CA ASN A 479 -32.09 -5.53 13.78
C ASN A 479 -32.23 -6.56 12.64
N GLY A 480 -31.40 -6.48 11.60
CA GLY A 480 -31.44 -7.33 10.41
C GLY A 480 -30.22 -7.16 9.50
N SER A 481 -30.37 -7.35 8.19
CA SER A 481 -29.28 -7.30 7.21
C SER A 481 -28.96 -5.90 6.70
N ARG A 482 -29.61 -4.84 7.19
CA ARG A 482 -29.47 -3.48 6.64
C ARG A 482 -28.04 -2.93 6.72
N TRP A 483 -27.23 -3.41 7.66
CA TRP A 483 -25.79 -3.08 7.73
C TRP A 483 -25.02 -3.38 6.43
N GLN A 484 -25.48 -4.34 5.61
CA GLN A 484 -24.88 -4.69 4.31
C GLN A 484 -24.90 -3.55 3.29
N GLN A 485 -25.69 -2.50 3.52
CA GLN A 485 -25.63 -1.28 2.70
C GLN A 485 -24.42 -0.37 3.05
N TYR A 486 -23.78 -0.59 4.20
CA TYR A 486 -22.67 0.22 4.71
C TYR A 486 -21.34 -0.56 4.66
N TRP A 487 -21.33 -1.79 5.18
CA TRP A 487 -20.20 -2.70 5.00
C TRP A 487 -20.24 -3.37 3.63
N LEU A 488 -19.12 -3.93 3.22
CA LEU A 488 -18.92 -4.47 1.89
C LEU A 488 -19.65 -5.80 1.71
N ALA A 489 -20.79 -5.73 1.01
CA ALA A 489 -21.63 -6.86 0.64
C ALA A 489 -22.27 -6.56 -0.72
N VAL A 490 -21.57 -6.89 -1.80
CA VAL A 490 -21.93 -6.44 -3.16
C VAL A 490 -22.27 -7.59 -4.10
N ASP A 491 -23.06 -7.29 -5.12
CA ASP A 491 -23.40 -8.24 -6.16
C ASP A 491 -22.17 -8.52 -7.05
N PRO A 492 -21.67 -9.76 -7.13
CA PRO A 492 -20.52 -10.12 -7.95
C PRO A 492 -20.78 -10.03 -9.47
N ASP A 493 -22.03 -9.93 -9.91
CA ASP A 493 -22.36 -9.68 -11.32
C ASP A 493 -22.16 -8.20 -11.67
N ILE A 494 -22.32 -7.30 -10.70
CA ILE A 494 -22.02 -5.86 -10.85
C ILE A 494 -20.54 -5.58 -10.58
N TYR A 495 -19.95 -6.26 -9.60
CA TYR A 495 -18.55 -6.08 -9.18
C TYR A 495 -17.77 -7.40 -9.23
N PRO A 496 -17.30 -7.81 -10.43
CA PRO A 496 -16.64 -9.11 -10.65
C PRO A 496 -15.41 -9.38 -9.79
N TYR A 497 -14.74 -8.33 -9.30
CA TYR A 497 -13.62 -8.45 -8.35
C TYR A 497 -14.02 -9.32 -7.15
N TYR A 498 -15.27 -9.25 -6.67
CA TYR A 498 -15.73 -9.96 -5.47
C TYR A 498 -16.31 -11.36 -5.73
N ARG A 499 -16.28 -11.87 -6.97
CA ARG A 499 -16.93 -13.15 -7.31
C ARG A 499 -16.42 -14.34 -6.48
N ASN A 500 -15.12 -14.38 -6.19
CA ASN A 500 -14.46 -15.50 -5.53
C ASN A 500 -13.74 -15.12 -4.23
N GLN A 501 -14.17 -14.03 -3.58
CA GLN A 501 -13.56 -13.56 -2.33
C GLN A 501 -14.57 -12.83 -1.44
N GLN A 502 -14.15 -12.54 -0.20
CA GLN A 502 -14.98 -11.80 0.76
C GLN A 502 -15.37 -10.42 0.21
N GLY A 503 -16.57 -9.99 0.59
CA GLY A 503 -17.16 -8.72 0.16
C GLY A 503 -18.38 -8.88 -0.76
N SER A 504 -18.69 -10.11 -1.19
CA SER A 504 -19.92 -10.38 -1.94
C SER A 504 -21.14 -10.48 -1.02
N ILE A 505 -22.35 -10.40 -1.58
CA ILE A 505 -23.60 -10.59 -0.81
C ILE A 505 -23.67 -11.97 -0.15
N SER A 506 -23.11 -13.01 -0.78
CA SER A 506 -23.08 -14.38 -0.23
C SER A 506 -21.96 -14.61 0.80
N GLN A 507 -20.88 -13.83 0.73
CA GLN A 507 -19.79 -13.83 1.71
C GLN A 507 -19.42 -12.39 2.12
N PRO A 508 -20.30 -11.70 2.88
CA PRO A 508 -20.08 -10.31 3.26
C PRO A 508 -18.79 -10.11 4.04
N ASP A 509 -18.10 -9.02 3.76
CA ASP A 509 -16.98 -8.56 4.56
C ASP A 509 -17.52 -7.68 5.69
N THR A 510 -17.27 -8.10 6.93
CA THR A 510 -17.81 -7.44 8.13
C THR A 510 -16.92 -6.35 8.69
N THR A 511 -15.81 -6.01 8.00
CA THR A 511 -14.84 -5.01 8.44
C THR A 511 -14.77 -3.83 7.46
N HIS A 512 -14.72 -4.08 6.16
CA HIS A 512 -14.54 -3.03 5.18
C HIS A 512 -15.87 -2.42 4.72
N PHE A 513 -15.83 -1.14 4.35
CA PHE A 513 -17.00 -0.41 3.89
C PHE A 513 -17.12 -0.39 2.37
N GLN A 514 -18.35 -0.24 1.89
CA GLN A 514 -18.62 0.35 0.58
C GLN A 514 -18.78 1.87 0.70
N GLN A 515 -18.88 2.58 -0.43
CA GLN A 515 -18.98 4.05 -0.45
C GLN A 515 -19.97 4.64 0.57
N LYS A 516 -21.18 4.07 0.67
CA LYS A 516 -22.20 4.55 1.62
C LYS A 516 -21.74 4.42 3.08
N GLY A 517 -21.06 3.34 3.45
CA GLY A 517 -20.47 3.18 4.78
C GLY A 517 -19.31 4.13 5.02
N ALA A 518 -18.41 4.29 4.05
CA ALA A 518 -17.31 5.24 4.15
C ALA A 518 -17.79 6.68 4.40
N LEU A 519 -18.84 7.12 3.68
CA LEU A 519 -19.47 8.43 3.89
C LEU A 519 -20.13 8.54 5.27
N ALA A 520 -20.85 7.50 5.72
CA ALA A 520 -21.48 7.49 7.04
C ALA A 520 -20.44 7.57 8.17
N VAL A 521 -19.34 6.81 8.07
CA VAL A 521 -18.27 6.83 9.06
C VAL A 521 -17.51 8.16 9.04
N ALA A 522 -17.26 8.73 7.87
CA ALA A 522 -16.67 10.08 7.77
C ALA A 522 -17.54 11.13 8.47
N ALA A 523 -18.86 11.05 8.32
CA ALA A 523 -19.81 11.91 9.02
C ALA A 523 -19.81 11.67 10.54
N ILE A 524 -19.72 10.41 10.99
CA ILE A 524 -19.56 10.05 12.41
C ILE A 524 -18.30 10.70 13.00
N VAL A 525 -17.16 10.64 12.29
CA VAL A 525 -15.92 11.26 12.74
C VAL A 525 -16.07 12.79 12.80
N ALA A 526 -16.70 13.40 11.79
CA ALA A 526 -16.99 14.84 11.79
C ALA A 526 -17.89 15.26 12.95
N ASP A 527 -18.90 14.46 13.29
CA ASP A 527 -19.79 14.71 14.42
C ASP A 527 -19.08 14.56 15.75
N ALA A 528 -18.20 13.55 15.88
CA ALA A 528 -17.35 13.41 17.06
C ALA A 528 -16.47 14.65 17.25
N ILE A 529 -15.85 15.18 16.18
CA ILE A 529 -15.06 16.42 16.24
C ILE A 529 -15.88 17.60 16.78
N ARG A 530 -17.15 17.75 16.36
CA ARG A 530 -18.02 18.82 16.87
C ARG A 530 -18.32 18.69 18.35
N ASN A 531 -18.42 17.46 18.84
CA ASN A 531 -18.80 17.16 20.20
C ASN A 531 -17.61 17.08 21.17
N THR A 532 -16.38 17.13 20.66
CA THR A 532 -15.14 17.14 21.46
C THR A 532 -14.64 18.58 21.65
N PRO A 533 -14.74 19.16 22.87
CA PRO A 533 -14.41 20.57 23.12
C PRO A 533 -12.99 20.98 22.71
N GLU A 534 -12.02 20.10 22.89
CA GLU A 534 -10.61 20.30 22.56
C GLU A 534 -10.39 20.46 21.04
N LEU A 535 -11.33 19.98 20.23
CA LEU A 535 -11.29 20.07 18.77
C LEU A 535 -12.17 21.20 18.22
N LYS A 536 -12.67 22.10 19.07
CA LYS A 536 -13.46 23.27 18.66
C LYS A 536 -12.82 24.06 17.50
N PRO A 537 -11.49 24.35 17.47
CA PRO A 537 -10.88 25.04 16.33
C PRO A 537 -11.10 24.30 15.01
N LEU A 538 -10.91 22.98 15.00
CA LEU A 538 -11.14 22.14 13.83
C LEU A 538 -12.63 22.05 13.47
N ALA A 539 -13.51 21.93 14.46
CA ALA A 539 -14.96 21.85 14.27
C ALA A 539 -15.53 23.06 13.49
N THR A 540 -14.95 24.26 13.67
CA THR A 540 -15.36 25.46 12.92
C THR A 540 -15.13 25.37 11.41
N LYS A 541 -14.25 24.46 10.98
CA LYS A 541 -13.90 24.25 9.57
C LYS A 541 -14.80 23.23 8.87
N LEU A 542 -15.59 22.46 9.63
CA LEU A 542 -16.52 21.48 9.08
C LEU A 542 -17.68 22.17 8.35
N ALA A 543 -18.18 21.55 7.28
CA ALA A 543 -19.38 22.00 6.56
C ALA A 543 -20.62 22.00 7.49
N THR A 544 -21.67 22.75 7.18
CA THR A 544 -22.93 22.64 7.94
C THR A 544 -23.55 21.26 7.73
N LYS A 545 -24.22 20.71 8.75
CA LYS A 545 -25.04 19.50 8.55
C LYS A 545 -26.14 19.86 7.55
N ASN A 546 -26.21 19.10 6.45
CA ASN A 546 -27.34 19.18 5.51
C ASN A 546 -28.55 18.45 6.06
#